data_AF-A0A051ULQ9-F1
#
_entry.id   AF-A0A051ULQ9-F1
#
_cell.length_a   1.000
_cell.length_b   1.000
_cell.length_c   1.000
_cell.angle_alpha   90.00
_cell.angle_beta   90.00
_cell.angle_gamma   90.00
#
_symmetry.space_group_name_H-M   'P 1'
#
loop_
_entity.id
_entity.type
_entity.pdbx_description
1 polymer ?
#
loop_
_entity_poly.entity_id
_entity_poly.type
_entity_poly.pdbx_seq_one_letter_code
_entity_poly.pdbx_strand_id
1 'polypeptide(L)' 'MDQQVNFDPPAAPEDARKATEEQRRLQEQLDHQDEDPDGPGLHQSRHDLPDESTR' A
#
# COMPACT_ATOMS: atom_id res chain seq x y z
N MET A 1 -9.75 24.56 49.77
CA MET A 1 -10.91 24.29 48.89
C MET A 1 -10.33 24.10 47.52
N ASP A 2 -9.87 22.89 47.28
CA ASP A 2 -8.93 22.57 46.21
C ASP A 2 -9.80 21.92 45.14
N GLN A 3 -10.21 22.70 44.14
CA GLN A 3 -11.01 22.17 43.03
C GLN A 3 -10.13 21.21 42.24
N GLN A 4 -10.29 19.93 42.51
CA GLN A 4 -9.71 18.85 41.74
C GLN A 4 -10.45 18.80 40.41
N VAL A 5 -9.90 19.50 39.43
CA VAL A 5 -10.42 19.54 38.06
C VAL A 5 -10.20 18.15 37.46
N ASN A 6 -11.28 17.38 37.30
CA ASN A 6 -11.24 16.11 36.58
C ASN A 6 -10.95 16.40 35.10
N PHE A 7 -9.66 16.33 34.74
CA PHE A 7 -9.23 16.46 33.35
C PHE A 7 -9.18 15.06 32.75
N ASP A 8 -10.21 14.70 31.99
CA ASP A 8 -10.16 13.49 31.16
C ASP A 8 -9.29 13.84 29.92
N PRO A 9 -8.10 13.25 29.77
CA PRO A 9 -7.25 13.55 28.63
C PRO A 9 -7.93 13.06 27.34
N PRO A 10 -7.78 13.78 26.21
CA PRO A 10 -8.33 13.31 24.95
C PRO A 10 -7.74 11.95 24.58
N ALA A 11 -8.52 11.14 23.86
CA ALA A 11 -8.08 9.84 23.38
C ALA A 11 -6.76 9.97 22.60
N ALA A 12 -5.90 8.96 22.75
CA ALA A 12 -4.65 8.90 21.99
C ALA A 12 -4.94 8.95 20.48
N PRO A 13 -4.13 9.67 19.69
CA PRO A 13 -4.31 9.74 18.25
C PRO A 13 -4.19 8.36 17.62
N GLU A 14 -4.92 8.15 16.54
CA GLU A 14 -4.84 6.90 15.77
C GLU A 14 -3.43 6.71 15.20
N ASP A 15 -3.01 5.45 15.10
CA ASP A 15 -1.68 5.09 14.58
C ASP A 15 -1.64 5.30 13.06
N ALA A 16 -0.97 6.37 12.64
CA ALA A 16 -0.80 6.75 11.24
C ALA A 16 0.02 5.75 10.39
N ARG A 17 0.63 4.72 10.99
CA ARG A 17 1.29 3.64 10.25
C ARG A 17 0.30 2.62 9.68
N LYS A 18 -0.94 2.62 10.16
CA LYS A 18 -2.00 1.72 9.70
C LYS A 18 -2.68 2.34 8.50
N ALA A 19 -2.81 1.56 7.43
CA ALA A 19 -3.63 1.95 6.29
C ALA A 19 -5.10 2.09 6.72
N THR A 20 -5.76 3.13 6.22
CA THR A 20 -7.20 3.29 6.37
C THR A 20 -7.95 2.20 5.60
N GLU A 21 -9.22 2.01 5.92
CA GLU A 21 -10.03 1.01 5.22
C GLU A 21 -10.24 1.36 3.74
N GLU A 22 -10.35 2.65 3.42
CA GLU A 22 -10.41 3.12 2.02
C GLU A 22 -9.11 2.79 1.27
N GLN A 23 -7.96 3.07 1.88
CA GLN A 23 -6.65 2.75 1.30
C GLN A 23 -6.48 1.25 1.07
N ARG A 24 -6.95 0.42 2.01
CA ARG A 24 -6.91 -1.04 1.86
C ARG A 24 -7.75 -1.49 0.68
N ARG A 25 -8.99 -1.01 0.56
CA ARG A 25 -9.89 -1.35 -0.56
C ARG A 25 -9.33 -0.88 -1.90
N LEU A 26 -8.67 0.28 -1.93
CA LEU A 26 -7.98 0.75 -3.13
C LEU A 26 -6.82 -0.17 -3.50
N GLN A 27 -6.01 -0.57 -2.52
CA GLN A 27 -4.90 -1.50 -2.75
C GLN A 27 -5.37 -2.86 -3.27
N GLU A 28 -6.44 -3.42 -2.70
CA GLU A 28 -7.06 -4.65 -3.21
C GLU A 28 -7.48 -4.51 -4.68
N GLN A 29 -8.11 -3.40 -5.07
CA GLN A 29 -8.47 -3.15 -6.47
C GLN A 29 -7.25 -3.05 -7.39
N LEU A 30 -6.13 -2.50 -6.89
CA LEU A 30 -4.92 -2.34 -7.69
C LEU A 30 -4.15 -3.65 -7.85
N ASP A 31 -4.07 -4.49 -6.80
CA ASP A 31 -3.36 -5.78 -6.81
C ASP A 31 -4.00 -6.79 -7.79
N HIS A 32 -5.30 -6.69 -8.04
CA HIS A 32 -6.00 -7.53 -9.02
C HIS A 32 -5.82 -7.06 -10.48
N GLN A 33 -5.15 -5.93 -10.73
CA GLN A 33 -4.90 -5.47 -12.09
C GLN A 33 -3.83 -6.30 -12.83
N ASP A 34 -2.95 -6.99 -12.10
CA ASP A 34 -1.92 -7.87 -12.67
C ASP A 34 -2.47 -9.22 -13.15
N GLU A 35 -3.77 -9.49 -12.94
CA GLU A 35 -4.47 -10.62 -13.57
C GLU A 35 -4.90 -10.31 -15.02
N ASP A 36 -4.46 -9.18 -15.60
CA ASP A 36 -4.65 -8.88 -17.01
C ASP A 36 -3.78 -9.83 -17.86
N PRO A 37 -4.35 -10.81 -18.60
CA PRO A 37 -3.58 -11.70 -19.45
C PRO A 37 -2.83 -10.97 -20.57
N ASP A 38 -3.21 -9.74 -20.90
CA ASP A 38 -2.57 -8.86 -21.88
C ASP A 38 -1.66 -7.80 -21.21
N GLY A 39 -1.36 -7.96 -19.92
CA GLY A 39 -0.54 -7.06 -19.12
C GLY A 39 0.85 -6.82 -19.72
N PRO A 40 1.38 -5.59 -19.66
CA PRO A 40 2.68 -5.24 -20.23
C PRO A 40 3.79 -6.04 -19.54
N GLY A 41 4.54 -6.83 -20.31
CA GLY A 41 5.62 -7.68 -19.79
C GLY A 41 5.30 -9.18 -19.81
N LEU A 42 4.03 -9.58 -19.87
CA LEU A 42 3.64 -11.00 -19.88
C LEU A 42 3.99 -11.73 -21.18
N HIS A 43 4.02 -11.00 -22.29
CA HIS A 43 4.39 -11.54 -23.61
C HIS A 43 5.86 -11.36 -23.97
N GLN A 44 6.68 -10.77 -23.09
CA GLN A 44 8.09 -10.57 -23.39
C GLN A 44 8.85 -11.88 -23.21
N SER A 45 9.31 -12.46 -24.31
CA SER A 45 10.19 -13.62 -24.26
C SER A 45 11.60 -13.15 -23.89
N ARG A 46 12.33 -13.97 -23.12
CA ARG A 46 13.76 -13.74 -22.85
C ARG A 46 14.60 -13.70 -24.14
N HIS A 47 14.06 -14.20 -25.25
CA HIS A 47 14.69 -14.14 -26.58
C HIS A 47 14.56 -12.76 -27.27
N ASP A 48 13.58 -11.95 -26.84
CA ASP A 48 13.32 -10.61 -27.39
C ASP A 48 14.09 -9.51 -26.63
N LEU A 49 14.76 -9.88 -25.54
CA LEU A 49 15.57 -8.99 -24.73
C LEU A 49 17.04 -9.04 -25.18
N PRO A 50 17.71 -7.89 -25.34
CA PRO A 50 19.14 -7.86 -25.58
C PRO A 50 19.89 -8.50 -24.41
N ASP A 51 20.81 -9.43 -24.71
CA ASP A 51 21.67 -10.04 -23.69
C ASP A 51 22.73 -9.03 -23.25
N GLU A 52 22.54 -8.43 -22.08
CA GLU A 52 23.44 -7.44 -21.49
C GLU A 52 24.67 -8.09 -20.79
N SER A 53 24.90 -9.39 -20.98
CA SER A 53 25.94 -10.18 -20.27
C SER A 53 27.38 -9.89 -20.69
N THR A 54 27.64 -9.03 -21.67
CA THR A 54 29.00 -8.67 -22.07
C THR A 54 29.50 -7.45 -21.30
N ARG A 55 30.33 -7.71 -20.26
CA ARG A 55 31.16 -6.71 -19.59
C ARG A 55 32.60 -7.18 -19.47
#